data_AF-A0A8C6AYM1-F1
#
_entry.id   AF-A0A8C6AYM1-F1
#
_cell.length_a   1.000
_cell.length_b   1.000
_cell.length_c   1.000
_cell.angle_alpha   90.00
_cell.angle_beta   90.00
_cell.angle_gamma   90.00
#
_symmetry.space_group_name_H-M   'P 1'
#
loop_
_entity.id
_entity.type
_entity.pdbx_description
1 polymer ?
#
loop_
_entity_poly.entity_id
_entity_poly.type
_entity_poly.pdbx_seq_one_letter_code
_entity_poly.pdbx_strand_id
1 'polypeptide(L)'
;MLSRVVLSAATAAAPSLKNAALLGPGVLQATRIFHKGQPSPAPVPPLPEYGGKVCLGLIPEEFFQFLYPKTGCHYLFDVQRNNIAMALEVTYWERLHSAYKEVKNRLDYHISVQDMMRLKEQGHTISWVEKNVVQSISV
;
A
#
# COMPACT_ATOMS: atom_id res chain seq x y z
N MET A 1 -12.74 23.21 7.43
CA MET A 1 -13.46 23.94 8.49
C MET A 1 -14.81 23.29 8.70
N LEU A 2 -15.07 22.69 9.88
CA LEU A 2 -16.41 22.43 10.46
C LEU A 2 -17.36 21.45 9.68
N SER A 3 -18.30 20.69 10.25
CA SER A 3 -18.60 20.32 11.65
C SER A 3 -19.65 19.18 11.76
N ARG A 4 -19.41 18.23 12.67
CA ARG A 4 -20.35 17.52 13.60
C ARG A 4 -21.80 17.12 13.20
N VAL A 5 -22.03 15.79 13.20
CA VAL A 5 -22.97 15.01 14.06
C VAL A 5 -24.24 15.68 14.66
N VAL A 6 -25.41 15.11 14.35
CA VAL A 6 -26.72 15.15 15.08
C VAL A 6 -27.56 13.90 14.66
N LEU A 7 -28.54 13.30 15.39
CA LEU A 7 -28.65 12.83 16.79
C LEU A 7 -29.92 11.93 16.98
N SER A 8 -29.82 10.79 17.71
CA SER A 8 -30.86 10.04 18.48
C SER A 8 -32.24 9.59 17.92
N ALA A 9 -32.61 8.32 18.23
CA ALA A 9 -33.82 7.85 18.96
C ALA A 9 -33.91 6.29 18.87
N ALA A 10 -34.03 5.42 19.87
CA ALA A 10 -34.54 5.40 21.26
C ALA A 10 -36.01 4.93 21.44
N THR A 11 -36.22 3.62 21.70
CA THR A 11 -37.29 2.97 22.51
C THR A 11 -36.86 1.49 22.74
N ALA A 12 -36.75 0.88 23.93
CA ALA A 12 -37.52 0.83 25.18
C ALA A 12 -38.47 -0.39 25.28
N ALA A 13 -38.03 -1.47 25.96
CA ALA A 13 -38.88 -2.46 26.65
C ALA A 13 -38.04 -3.34 27.63
N ALA A 14 -38.52 -3.51 28.86
CA ALA A 14 -38.03 -4.46 29.89
C ALA A 14 -39.21 -5.44 30.22
N PRO A 15 -39.23 -6.30 31.28
CA PRO A 15 -38.22 -6.61 32.32
C PRO A 15 -38.10 -8.11 32.76
N SER A 16 -37.15 -8.39 33.67
CA SER A 16 -37.26 -9.32 34.83
C SER A 16 -37.63 -10.82 34.66
N LEU A 17 -36.74 -11.72 35.11
CA LEU A 17 -37.15 -12.81 36.04
C LEU A 17 -36.08 -13.25 37.09
N LYS A 18 -36.03 -12.48 38.19
CA LYS A 18 -35.86 -12.85 39.62
C LYS A 18 -35.67 -14.33 40.07
N ASN A 19 -34.82 -14.49 41.11
CA ASN A 19 -34.70 -15.56 42.15
C ASN A 19 -33.68 -16.72 41.90
N ALA A 20 -32.91 -17.22 42.89
CA ALA A 20 -32.60 -16.78 44.26
C ALA A 20 -31.42 -17.56 44.92
N ALA A 21 -30.82 -16.99 45.98
CA ALA A 21 -29.95 -17.63 47.00
C ALA A 21 -28.56 -18.18 46.53
N LEU A 22 -27.53 -18.35 47.38
CA LEU A 22 -27.41 -18.22 48.85
C LEU A 22 -26.04 -17.60 49.24
N LEU A 23 -25.94 -17.10 50.47
CA LEU A 23 -24.77 -16.40 51.05
C LEU A 23 -23.51 -17.27 51.25
N GLY A 24 -22.34 -16.64 51.09
CA GLY A 24 -21.05 -17.11 51.61
C GLY A 24 -20.13 -15.91 51.92
N PRO A 25 -19.78 -15.63 53.19
CA PRO A 25 -19.01 -14.44 53.57
C PRO A 25 -17.50 -14.69 53.72
N GLY A 26 -16.68 -13.68 53.38
CA GLY A 26 -15.22 -13.64 53.60
C GLY A 26 -14.42 -13.98 52.34
N VAL A 27 -13.57 -13.12 51.78
CA VAL A 27 -12.61 -12.22 52.45
C VAL A 27 -12.48 -10.87 51.70
N LEU A 28 -11.97 -9.89 52.43
CA LEU A 28 -11.89 -8.47 52.07
C LEU A 28 -10.82 -8.14 51.01
N GLN A 29 -11.05 -7.00 50.34
CA GLN A 29 -10.05 -6.01 49.88
C GLN A 29 -8.97 -6.43 48.87
N ALA A 30 -9.03 -5.81 47.67
CA ALA A 30 -7.92 -4.98 47.21
C ALA A 30 -8.40 -3.90 46.20
N THR A 31 -8.58 -2.70 46.72
CA THR A 31 -8.36 -1.39 46.11
C THR A 31 -8.02 -1.30 44.61
N ARG A 32 -8.93 -0.64 43.86
CA ARG A 32 -8.66 0.32 42.77
C ARG A 32 -7.21 0.82 42.69
N ILE A 33 -6.61 0.77 41.49
CA ILE A 33 -5.89 1.89 40.84
C ILE A 33 -5.87 1.62 39.32
N PHE A 34 -6.40 2.55 38.52
CA PHE A 34 -6.04 2.65 37.10
C PHE A 34 -4.67 3.33 37.02
N HIS A 35 -3.70 2.73 36.32
CA HIS A 35 -2.45 3.39 36.01
C HIS A 35 -2.08 3.22 34.54
N LYS A 36 -1.58 4.29 33.91
CA LYS A 36 -1.10 4.23 32.53
C LYS A 36 0.24 3.51 32.48
N GLY A 37 0.34 2.47 31.66
CA GLY A 37 1.58 1.77 31.32
C GLY A 37 1.62 1.50 29.82
N GLN A 38 2.80 1.58 29.22
CA GLN A 38 3.02 1.39 27.79
C GLN A 38 2.63 -0.03 27.32
N PRO A 39 2.21 -0.23 26.05
CA PRO A 39 2.17 -1.56 25.47
C PRO A 39 3.61 -2.08 25.36
N SER A 40 3.96 -3.08 26.18
CA SER A 40 5.27 -3.74 26.12
C SER A 40 5.41 -4.46 24.77
N PRO A 41 6.36 -4.08 23.89
CA PRO A 41 6.68 -4.89 22.73
C PRO A 41 7.34 -6.17 23.26
N ALA A 42 6.81 -7.34 22.90
CA ALA A 42 7.53 -8.58 23.14
C ALA A 42 8.88 -8.54 22.39
N PRO A 43 9.99 -9.06 22.95
CA PRO A 43 11.27 -9.10 22.26
C PRO A 43 11.16 -9.96 20.98
N VAL A 44 10.96 -9.30 19.84
CA VAL A 44 11.06 -9.93 18.53
C VAL A 44 12.53 -10.31 18.34
N PRO A 45 12.86 -11.56 17.94
CA PRO A 45 14.24 -11.92 17.68
C PRO A 45 14.84 -10.99 16.63
N PRO A 46 16.11 -10.56 16.78
CA PRO A 46 16.76 -9.70 15.79
C PRO A 46 16.75 -10.39 14.44
N LEU A 47 16.30 -9.68 13.41
CA LEU A 47 16.37 -10.15 12.03
C LEU A 47 17.85 -10.40 11.68
N PRO A 48 18.23 -11.54 11.08
CA PRO A 48 19.62 -11.85 10.80
C PRO A 48 20.27 -10.76 9.94
N GLU A 49 21.38 -10.21 10.41
CA GLU A 49 22.08 -9.05 9.79
C GLU A 49 22.62 -9.35 8.39
N TYR A 50 22.75 -10.63 8.04
CA TYR A 50 23.12 -11.08 6.70
C TYR A 50 22.10 -12.11 6.22
N GLY A 51 21.53 -11.88 5.04
CA GLY A 51 20.75 -12.91 4.35
C GLY A 51 21.63 -14.13 4.07
N GLY A 52 21.05 -15.33 4.08
CA GLY A 52 21.77 -16.56 3.72
C GLY A 52 22.50 -16.37 2.38
N LYS A 53 23.69 -16.95 2.23
CA LYS A 53 24.49 -16.75 1.01
C LYS A 53 23.67 -17.18 -0.21
N VAL A 54 23.69 -16.37 -1.26
CA VAL A 54 22.91 -16.60 -2.48
C VAL A 54 23.84 -16.47 -3.67
N CYS A 55 24.22 -17.61 -4.25
CA CYS A 55 24.95 -17.60 -5.50
C CYS A 55 24.08 -16.96 -6.59
N LEU A 56 24.58 -15.84 -7.14
CA LEU A 56 23.90 -15.02 -8.15
C LEU A 56 22.52 -14.47 -7.73
N GLY A 57 22.29 -14.27 -6.43
CA GLY A 57 21.16 -13.47 -5.91
C GLY A 57 19.77 -14.11 -5.98
N LEU A 58 19.63 -15.32 -6.52
CA LEU A 58 18.33 -16.00 -6.70
C LEU A 58 18.25 -17.44 -6.14
N ILE A 59 19.37 -18.09 -5.80
CA ILE A 59 19.41 -19.50 -5.34
C ILE A 59 20.18 -19.63 -4.01
N PRO A 60 19.58 -20.14 -2.91
CA PRO A 60 20.25 -20.28 -1.62
C PRO A 60 21.43 -21.27 -1.63
N GLU A 61 22.54 -20.90 -0.99
CA GLU A 61 23.75 -21.73 -0.81
C GLU A 61 23.43 -23.10 -0.15
N GLU A 62 22.47 -23.12 0.76
CA GLU A 62 22.01 -24.31 1.51
C GLU A 62 21.60 -25.47 0.57
N PHE A 63 21.10 -25.16 -0.64
CA PHE A 63 20.72 -26.17 -1.62
C PHE A 63 21.95 -26.84 -2.27
N PHE A 64 23.03 -26.08 -2.48
CA PHE A 64 24.27 -26.62 -3.03
C PHE A 64 24.97 -27.54 -2.02
N GLN A 65 25.00 -27.15 -0.75
CA GLN A 65 25.75 -27.86 0.29
C GLN A 65 25.15 -29.25 0.60
N PHE A 66 23.83 -29.42 0.41
CA PHE A 66 23.14 -30.70 0.55
C PHE A 66 23.44 -31.71 -0.59
N LEU A 67 23.67 -31.23 -1.83
CA LEU A 67 23.76 -32.09 -3.03
C LEU A 67 25.18 -32.23 -3.61
N TYR A 68 26.14 -31.44 -3.11
CA TYR A 68 27.56 -31.45 -3.49
C TYR A 68 28.19 -32.86 -3.62
N PRO A 69 27.91 -33.85 -2.73
CA PRO A 69 28.55 -35.17 -2.78
C PRO A 69 28.09 -36.09 -3.91
N LYS A 70 27.06 -35.74 -4.70
CA LYS A 70 26.40 -36.69 -5.62
C LYS A 70 26.18 -36.18 -7.06
N THR A 71 26.02 -34.87 -7.29
CA THR A 71 25.53 -34.37 -8.61
C THR A 71 26.13 -33.03 -9.06
N GLY A 72 27.30 -32.63 -8.53
CA GLY A 72 27.83 -31.26 -8.64
C GLY A 72 27.92 -30.64 -10.05
N CYS A 73 28.24 -31.42 -11.09
CA CYS A 73 28.38 -30.86 -12.45
C CYS A 73 27.06 -30.52 -13.14
N HIS A 74 25.99 -31.29 -12.95
CA HIS A 74 24.73 -31.06 -13.67
C HIS A 74 24.10 -29.72 -13.25
N TYR A 75 24.13 -29.43 -11.95
CA TYR A 75 23.52 -28.23 -11.39
C TYR A 75 24.22 -26.93 -11.86
N LEU A 76 25.54 -26.96 -12.11
CA LEU A 76 26.25 -25.82 -12.70
C LEU A 76 25.68 -25.47 -14.09
N PHE A 77 25.42 -26.48 -14.92
CA PHE A 77 24.81 -26.30 -16.25
C PHE A 77 23.31 -25.96 -16.16
N ASP A 78 22.59 -26.40 -15.12
CA ASP A 78 21.21 -25.99 -14.87
C ASP A 78 21.13 -24.51 -14.50
N VAL A 79 21.97 -24.05 -13.57
CA VAL A 79 22.05 -22.63 -13.18
C VAL A 79 22.44 -21.76 -14.37
N GLN A 80 23.42 -22.17 -15.18
CA GLN A 80 23.79 -21.44 -16.41
C GLN A 80 22.64 -21.37 -17.41
N ARG A 81 21.92 -22.48 -17.66
CA ARG A 81 20.75 -22.49 -18.55
C ARG A 81 19.62 -21.60 -18.04
N ASN A 82 19.33 -21.66 -16.74
CA ASN A 82 18.28 -20.84 -16.11
C ASN A 82 18.63 -19.35 -16.14
N ASN A 83 19.89 -18.98 -15.91
CA ASN A 83 20.35 -17.60 -16.00
C ASN A 83 20.22 -17.05 -17.44
N ILE A 84 20.56 -17.85 -18.46
CA ILE A 84 20.40 -17.46 -19.87
C ILE A 84 18.91 -17.30 -20.20
N ALA A 85 18.07 -18.25 -19.80
CA ALA A 85 16.62 -18.16 -20.00
C ALA A 85 16.03 -16.89 -19.35
N MET A 86 16.42 -16.59 -18.11
CA MET A 86 15.97 -15.41 -17.38
C MET A 86 16.47 -14.10 -18.01
N ALA A 87 17.71 -14.05 -18.49
CA ALA A 87 18.21 -12.87 -19.22
C ALA A 87 17.44 -12.63 -20.53
N LEU A 88 17.09 -13.70 -21.26
CA LEU A 88 16.26 -13.59 -22.46
C LEU A 88 14.88 -13.05 -22.13
N GLU A 89 14.22 -13.55 -21.08
CA GLU A 89 12.95 -13.01 -20.57
C GLU A 89 13.07 -11.51 -20.23
N VAL A 90 14.06 -11.10 -19.43
CA VAL A 90 14.26 -9.68 -19.08
C VAL A 90 14.38 -8.80 -20.32
N THR A 91 15.21 -9.19 -21.29
CA THR A 91 15.36 -8.41 -22.54
C THR A 91 14.09 -8.38 -23.40
N TYR A 92 13.23 -9.40 -23.31
CA TYR A 92 11.91 -9.39 -23.95
C TYR A 92 10.97 -8.37 -23.28
N TRP A 93 10.89 -8.39 -21.94
CA TRP A 93 10.07 -7.44 -21.19
C TRP A 93 10.53 -5.99 -21.34
N GLU A 94 11.84 -5.73 -21.40
CA GLU A 94 12.40 -4.41 -21.69
C GLU A 94 11.94 -3.87 -23.05
N ARG A 95 11.99 -4.70 -24.11
CA ARG A 95 11.56 -4.31 -25.46
C ARG A 95 10.07 -4.01 -25.52
N LEU A 96 9.25 -4.87 -24.91
CA LEU A 96 7.80 -4.70 -24.83
C LEU A 96 7.45 -3.41 -24.05
N HIS A 97 8.12 -3.17 -22.92
CA HIS A 97 7.92 -1.97 -22.12
C HIS A 97 8.34 -0.70 -22.86
N SER A 98 9.45 -0.73 -23.62
CA SER A 98 9.87 0.39 -24.46
C SER A 98 8.82 0.74 -25.53
N ALA A 99 8.31 -0.27 -26.25
CA ALA A 99 7.27 -0.07 -27.25
C ALA A 99 5.97 0.48 -26.63
N TYR A 100 5.54 -0.05 -25.49
CA TYR A 100 4.38 0.47 -24.74
C TYR A 100 4.59 1.93 -24.34
N LYS A 101 5.76 2.28 -23.81
CA LYS A 101 6.11 3.64 -23.38
C LYS A 101 6.12 4.62 -24.55
N GLU A 102 6.62 4.23 -25.72
CA GLU A 102 6.57 5.07 -26.92
C GLU A 102 5.14 5.34 -27.38
N VAL A 103 4.29 4.30 -27.44
CA VAL A 103 2.87 4.46 -27.82
C VAL A 103 2.15 5.37 -26.83
N LYS A 104 2.36 5.15 -25.52
CA LYS A 104 1.79 6.00 -24.47
C LYS A 104 2.25 7.46 -24.58
N ASN A 105 3.55 7.70 -24.72
CA ASN A 105 4.09 9.05 -24.86
C ASN A 105 3.48 9.81 -26.05
N ARG A 106 3.25 9.13 -27.19
CA ARG A 106 2.59 9.74 -28.36
C ARG A 106 1.13 10.08 -28.07
N LEU A 107 0.40 9.24 -27.34
CA LEU A 107 -1.00 9.53 -26.98
C LEU A 107 -1.09 10.67 -25.96
N ASP A 108 -0.27 10.63 -24.90
CA ASP A 108 -0.21 11.65 -23.86
C ASP A 108 0.15 13.02 -24.46
N TYR A 109 1.04 13.07 -25.48
CA TYR A 109 1.33 14.30 -26.22
C TYR A 109 0.08 14.90 -26.88
N HIS A 110 -0.72 14.10 -27.60
CA HIS A 110 -1.94 14.61 -28.26
C HIS A 110 -2.97 15.13 -27.24
N ILE A 111 -3.12 14.46 -26.09
CA ILE A 111 -3.96 14.92 -24.99
C ILE A 111 -3.46 16.27 -24.47
N SER A 112 -2.15 16.39 -24.19
CA SER A 112 -1.56 17.64 -23.67
C SER A 112 -1.72 18.83 -24.62
N VAL A 113 -1.63 18.60 -25.94
CA VAL A 113 -1.87 19.63 -26.97
C VAL A 113 -3.33 20.05 -26.99
N GLN A 114 -4.27 19.11 -26.92
CA GLN A 114 -5.70 19.45 -26.88
C GLN A 114 -6.07 20.23 -25.62
N ASP A 115 -5.53 19.85 -24.47
CA ASP A 115 -5.82 20.53 -23.19
C ASP A 115 -5.21 21.93 -23.16
N MET A 116 -4.01 22.12 -23.71
CA MET A 116 -3.40 23.45 -23.89
C MET A 116 -4.25 24.36 -24.78
N MET A 117 -4.80 23.83 -25.90
CA MET A 117 -5.71 24.58 -26.76
C MET A 117 -7.01 24.97 -26.04
N ARG A 118 -7.65 24.02 -25.34
CA ARG A 118 -8.86 24.28 -24.54
C ARG A 118 -8.62 25.32 -23.45
N LEU A 119 -7.50 25.27 -22.75
CA LEU A 119 -7.14 26.24 -21.71
C LEU A 119 -6.92 27.65 -22.30
N LYS A 120 -6.28 27.75 -23.47
CA LYS A 120 -6.10 29.03 -24.18
C LYS A 120 -7.45 29.62 -24.62
N GLU A 121 -8.34 28.80 -25.16
CA GLU A 121 -9.68 29.18 -25.58
C GLU A 121 -10.52 29.66 -24.38
N GLN A 122 -10.55 28.88 -23.29
CA GLN A 122 -11.24 29.25 -22.05
C GLN A 122 -10.71 30.56 -21.47
N GLY A 123 -9.38 30.74 -21.39
CA GLY A 123 -8.77 31.98 -20.91
C GLY A 123 -9.12 33.20 -21.77
N HIS A 124 -9.19 33.01 -23.10
CA HIS A 124 -9.66 34.06 -24.01
C HIS A 124 -11.14 34.41 -23.79
N THR A 125 -12.01 33.40 -23.68
CA THR A 125 -13.45 33.59 -23.41
C THR A 125 -13.67 34.31 -22.08
N ILE A 126 -12.97 33.93 -21.01
CA ILE A 126 -13.05 34.60 -19.70
C ILE A 126 -12.64 36.08 -19.83
N SER A 127 -11.48 36.37 -20.43
CA SER A 127 -11.03 37.75 -20.63
C SER A 127 -11.97 38.58 -21.52
N TRP A 128 -12.64 37.94 -22.48
CA TRP A 128 -13.67 38.58 -23.30
C TRP A 128 -14.92 38.90 -22.45
N VAL A 129 -15.42 37.96 -21.65
CA VAL A 129 -16.58 38.19 -20.76
C VAL A 129 -16.27 39.31 -19.75
N GLU A 130 -15.12 39.28 -19.10
CA GLU A 130 -14.68 40.32 -18.15
C GLU A 130 -14.72 41.71 -18.79
N LYS A 131 -14.17 41.87 -20.00
CA LYS A 131 -14.18 43.16 -20.72
C LYS A 131 -15.59 43.64 -21.03
N ASN A 132 -16.48 42.76 -21.50
CA ASN A 132 -17.87 43.12 -21.78
C ASN A 132 -18.64 43.52 -20.50
N VAL A 133 -18.40 42.83 -19.38
CA VAL A 133 -19.03 43.14 -18.09
C VAL A 133 -18.50 44.45 -17.51
N VAL A 134 -17.19 44.71 -17.57
CA VAL A 134 -16.63 46.00 -17.15
C VAL A 134 -17.19 47.14 -18.01
N GLN A 135 -17.27 46.94 -19.32
CA GLN A 135 -17.83 47.92 -20.25
C GLN A 135 -19.32 48.22 -20.00
N SER A 136 -20.13 47.21 -19.67
CA SER A 136 -21.56 47.41 -19.39
C SER A 136 -21.84 48.05 -18.02
N ILE A 137 -20.94 47.87 -17.04
CA ILE A 137 -20.99 48.53 -15.72
C ILE A 137 -20.46 49.97 -15.78
N SER A 138 -19.57 50.30 -16.73
CA SER A 138 -19.00 51.65 -16.90
C SER A 138 -19.91 52.65 -17.63
N VAL A 139 -21.19 52.32 -17.80
CA VAL A 139 -22.24 53.17 -18.42
C VAL A 139 -22.88 54.08 -17.37
#